data_AF-A0A0Q1AB05-F1
#
_entry.id   AF-A0A0Q1AB05-F1
#
_cell.length_a   1.000
_cell.length_b   1.000
_cell.length_c   1.000
_cell.angle_alpha   90.00
_cell.angle_beta   90.00
_cell.angle_gamma   90.00
#
_symmetry.space_group_name_H-M   'P 1'
#
loop_
_entity.id
_entity.type
_entity.pdbx_description
1 polymer ?
#
loop_
_entity_poly.entity_id
_entity_poly.type
_entity_poly.pdbx_seq_one_letter_code
_entity_poly.pdbx_strand_id
1 'polypeptide(L)'
;MEHHKFSFREAFGTTVDEIVQMRGDSLSCSYCGVLRRRLLNTAARSLGATRLALGMNLDDEAQSVLMNTLRGDALRLTRGDTQREGLVQRIKPFMYIPEREVALYAHLHVEGFLAGSCPYAHNALRADVRNLLNDFAWRHPSTRHSLVRLGEELSSTSIKSGLEPRFCPECGEICGEICRSCQILSEVCRNDE
;
A
#
# COMPACT_ATOMS: atom_id res chain seq x y z
N MET A 1 -2.36 -3.16 25.27
CA MET A 1 -2.76 -3.45 23.89
C MET A 1 -2.01 -4.70 23.44
N GLU A 2 -2.70 -5.68 22.87
CA GLU A 2 -2.04 -6.88 22.34
C GLU A 2 -1.25 -6.52 21.08
N HIS A 3 -0.04 -7.08 20.94
CA HIS A 3 0.87 -6.77 19.84
C HIS A 3 1.42 -8.05 19.22
N HIS A 4 1.11 -8.26 17.95
CA HIS A 4 1.56 -9.42 17.17
C HIS A 4 2.64 -9.00 16.18
N LYS A 5 3.72 -9.77 16.11
CA LYS A 5 4.82 -9.57 15.17
C LYS A 5 4.73 -10.60 14.05
N PHE A 6 4.87 -10.14 12.81
CA PHE A 6 4.95 -10.97 11.62
C PHE A 6 6.18 -10.55 10.83
N SER A 7 7.04 -11.50 10.46
CA SER A 7 8.28 -11.20 9.74
C SER A 7 8.22 -11.64 8.28
N PHE A 8 8.96 -10.91 7.43
CA PHE A 8 9.15 -11.33 6.03
C PHE A 8 9.92 -12.65 5.95
N ARG A 9 10.90 -12.85 6.84
CA ARG A 9 11.71 -14.07 6.89
C ARG A 9 10.86 -15.31 7.14
N GLU A 10 9.98 -15.29 8.14
CA GLU A 10 9.08 -16.42 8.42
C GLU A 10 8.03 -16.61 7.32
N ALA A 11 7.49 -15.52 6.77
CA ALA A 11 6.42 -15.59 5.78
C ALA A 11 6.90 -16.00 4.37
N PHE A 12 8.12 -15.62 4.00
CA PHE A 12 8.59 -15.66 2.62
C PHE A 12 10.00 -16.24 2.45
N GLY A 13 10.71 -16.58 3.55
CA GLY A 13 12.08 -17.09 3.50
C GLY A 13 13.15 -16.04 3.18
N THR A 14 12.78 -14.78 3.00
CA THR A 14 13.69 -13.68 2.63
C THR A 14 13.39 -12.39 3.39
N THR A 15 14.31 -11.42 3.35
CA THR A 15 14.13 -10.06 3.88
C THR A 15 14.16 -9.01 2.77
N VAL A 16 13.74 -7.78 3.07
CA VAL A 16 13.84 -6.68 2.10
C VAL A 16 15.31 -6.39 1.78
N ASP A 17 16.19 -6.45 2.78
CA ASP A 17 17.62 -6.18 2.61
C ASP A 17 18.27 -7.21 1.68
N GLU A 18 17.92 -8.49 1.82
CA GLU A 18 18.37 -9.56 0.91
C GLU A 18 17.84 -9.39 -0.51
N ILE A 19 16.56 -9.02 -0.66
CA ILE A 19 15.98 -8.69 -1.98
C ILE A 19 16.80 -7.58 -2.64
N VAL A 20 17.15 -6.53 -1.88
CA VAL A 20 17.96 -5.41 -2.37
C VAL A 20 19.38 -5.87 -2.73
N GLN A 21 20.00 -6.71 -1.92
CA GLN A 21 21.32 -7.28 -2.23
C GLN A 21 21.33 -8.08 -3.53
N MET A 22 20.26 -8.84 -3.82
CA MET A 22 20.17 -9.67 -5.02
C MET A 22 19.75 -8.93 -6.28
N ARG A 23 18.84 -7.94 -6.17
CA ARG A 23 18.17 -7.31 -7.32
C ARG A 23 18.40 -5.80 -7.44
N GLY A 24 19.12 -5.21 -6.50
CA GLY A 24 19.26 -3.76 -6.38
C GLY A 24 18.06 -3.09 -5.70
N ASP A 25 18.18 -1.79 -5.43
CA ASP A 25 17.18 -1.02 -4.68
C ASP A 25 16.10 -0.36 -5.55
N SER A 26 16.25 -0.36 -6.88
CA SER A 26 15.35 0.31 -7.82
C SER A 26 13.90 -0.19 -7.74
N LEU A 27 13.70 -1.50 -7.55
CA LEU A 27 12.38 -2.13 -7.43
C LEU A 27 12.00 -2.48 -5.99
N SER A 28 12.85 -2.16 -5.01
CA SER A 28 12.69 -2.53 -3.59
C SER A 28 11.35 -2.10 -3.00
N CYS A 29 10.92 -0.86 -3.25
CA CYS A 29 9.64 -0.33 -2.77
C CYS A 29 8.45 -1.05 -3.41
N SER A 30 8.55 -1.39 -4.69
CA SER A 30 7.52 -2.14 -5.41
C SER A 30 7.38 -3.56 -4.84
N TYR A 31 8.50 -4.25 -4.60
CA TYR A 31 8.53 -5.58 -4.02
C TYR A 31 8.04 -5.59 -2.57
N CYS A 32 8.62 -4.74 -1.72
CA CYS A 32 8.21 -4.60 -0.33
C CYS A 32 6.71 -4.27 -0.22
N GLY A 33 6.20 -3.34 -1.03
CA GLY A 33 4.79 -2.94 -1.02
C GLY A 33 3.83 -4.06 -1.42
N VAL A 34 4.19 -4.93 -2.36
CA VAL A 34 3.37 -6.09 -2.74
C VAL A 34 3.39 -7.15 -1.63
N LEU A 35 4.57 -7.55 -1.17
CA LEU A 35 4.73 -8.58 -0.15
C LEU A 35 4.14 -8.17 1.20
N ARG A 36 4.34 -6.92 1.63
CA ARG A 36 3.76 -6.36 2.86
C ARG A 36 2.24 -6.41 2.84
N ARG A 37 1.62 -6.09 1.71
CA ARG A 37 0.15 -6.13 1.56
C ARG A 37 -0.40 -7.56 1.66
N ARG A 38 0.32 -8.55 1.13
CA ARG A 38 -0.02 -9.97 1.31
C ARG A 38 0.09 -10.36 2.78
N LEU A 39 1.25 -10.10 3.41
CA LEU A 39 1.49 -10.47 4.80
C LEU A 39 0.46 -9.85 5.76
N LEU A 40 0.14 -8.57 5.60
CA LEU A 40 -0.90 -7.91 6.40
C LEU A 40 -2.28 -8.54 6.23
N ASN A 41 -2.65 -8.97 5.02
CA ASN A 41 -3.94 -9.65 4.79
C ASN A 41 -3.96 -11.02 5.46
N THR A 42 -2.92 -11.83 5.26
CA THR A 42 -2.81 -13.17 5.85
C THR A 42 -2.78 -13.10 7.38
N ALA A 43 -2.02 -12.16 7.94
CA ALA A 43 -1.98 -11.89 9.37
C ALA A 43 -3.36 -11.51 9.93
N ALA A 44 -4.03 -10.54 9.30
CA ALA A 44 -5.37 -10.13 9.72
C ALA A 44 -6.38 -11.29 9.69
N ARG A 45 -6.32 -12.16 8.66
CA ARG A 45 -7.15 -13.38 8.59
C ARG A 45 -6.84 -14.37 9.71
N SER A 46 -5.55 -14.62 9.98
CA SER A 46 -5.13 -15.56 11.01
C SER A 46 -5.57 -15.15 12.42
N LEU A 47 -5.73 -13.85 12.65
CA LEU A 47 -6.22 -13.26 13.90
C LEU A 47 -7.76 -13.12 13.94
N GLY A 48 -8.48 -13.56 12.88
CA GLY A 48 -9.94 -13.44 12.81
C GLY A 48 -10.44 -11.99 12.65
N ALA A 49 -9.60 -11.06 12.19
CA ALA A 49 -9.97 -9.65 12.06
C ALA A 49 -10.96 -9.43 10.90
N THR A 50 -12.00 -8.63 11.14
CA THR A 50 -13.01 -8.24 10.13
C THR A 50 -12.60 -7.00 9.33
N ARG A 51 -11.71 -6.18 9.90
CA ARG A 51 -11.18 -4.94 9.33
C ARG A 51 -9.69 -4.80 9.63
N LEU A 52 -8.95 -4.23 8.68
CA LEU A 52 -7.55 -3.84 8.83
C LEU A 52 -7.44 -2.31 8.72
N ALA A 53 -7.20 -1.64 9.85
CA ALA A 53 -6.98 -0.20 9.87
C ALA A 53 -5.55 0.14 9.44
N LEU A 54 -5.41 1.05 8.47
CA LEU A 54 -4.13 1.57 8.01
C LEU A 54 -4.02 3.05 8.37
N GLY A 55 -2.85 3.47 8.85
CA GLY A 55 -2.55 4.86 9.20
C GLY A 55 -2.33 5.78 7.99
N MET A 56 -3.09 5.58 6.90
CA MET A 56 -3.04 6.42 5.71
C MET A 56 -3.76 7.73 5.97
N ASN A 57 -3.06 8.83 5.73
CA ASN A 57 -3.57 10.19 5.92
C ASN A 57 -4.08 10.82 4.61
N LEU A 58 -4.56 12.07 4.68
CA LEU A 58 -5.05 12.82 3.51
C LEU A 58 -3.99 12.96 2.41
N ASP A 59 -2.73 13.22 2.78
CA ASP A 59 -1.62 13.38 1.85
C ASP A 59 -1.32 12.06 1.13
N ASP A 60 -1.31 10.93 1.85
CA ASP A 60 -1.09 9.60 1.26
C ASP A 60 -2.15 9.23 0.22
N GLU A 61 -3.42 9.55 0.51
CA GLU A 61 -4.54 9.33 -0.40
C GLU A 61 -4.45 10.23 -1.63
N ALA A 62 -4.24 11.53 -1.43
CA ALA A 62 -4.08 12.49 -2.53
C ALA A 62 -2.89 12.14 -3.44
N GLN A 63 -1.75 11.75 -2.85
CA GLN A 63 -0.59 11.25 -3.60
C GLN A 63 -0.95 9.99 -4.40
N SER A 64 -1.71 9.06 -3.81
CA SER A 64 -2.09 7.82 -4.48
C SER A 64 -3.02 8.07 -5.68
N VAL A 65 -3.99 8.97 -5.55
CA VAL A 65 -4.84 9.40 -6.67
C VAL A 65 -3.99 10.02 -7.78
N LEU A 66 -3.16 11.02 -7.43
CA LEU A 66 -2.33 11.71 -8.40
C LEU A 66 -1.31 10.79 -9.09
N MET A 67 -0.67 9.89 -8.35
CA MET A 67 0.22 8.87 -8.92
C MET A 67 -0.48 7.99 -9.95
N ASN A 68 -1.71 7.56 -9.68
CA ASN A 68 -2.47 6.72 -10.62
C ASN A 68 -2.93 7.54 -11.84
N THR A 69 -3.29 8.82 -11.65
CA THR A 69 -3.59 9.74 -12.76
C THR A 69 -2.37 9.93 -13.67
N LEU A 70 -1.18 10.21 -13.11
CA LEU A 70 0.05 10.38 -13.87
C LEU A 70 0.48 9.12 -14.63
N ARG A 71 0.14 7.94 -14.10
CA ARG A 71 0.38 6.65 -14.78
C ARG A 71 -0.68 6.28 -15.81
N GLY A 72 -1.78 7.04 -15.91
CA GLY A 72 -2.92 6.68 -16.75
C GLY A 72 -3.64 5.40 -16.32
N ASP A 73 -3.54 5.00 -15.05
CA ASP A 73 -4.11 3.75 -14.54
C ASP A 73 -5.58 3.93 -14.13
N ALA A 74 -6.45 4.05 -15.14
CA ALA A 74 -7.88 4.26 -14.95
C ALA A 74 -8.54 3.11 -14.15
N LEU A 75 -8.06 1.87 -14.28
CA LEU A 75 -8.59 0.73 -13.55
C LEU A 75 -8.34 0.87 -12.05
N ARG A 76 -7.16 1.35 -11.63
CA ARG A 76 -6.89 1.60 -10.20
C ARG A 76 -7.70 2.75 -9.63
N LEU A 77 -7.96 3.79 -10.43
CA LEU A 77 -8.77 4.93 -10.01
C LEU A 77 -10.26 4.60 -9.88
N THR A 78 -10.77 3.72 -10.72
CA THR A 78 -12.20 3.35 -10.75
C THR A 78 -12.54 2.11 -9.92
N ARG A 79 -11.53 1.43 -9.38
CA ARG A 79 -11.76 0.23 -8.55
C ARG A 79 -12.23 0.64 -7.16
N GLY A 80 -13.53 0.48 -6.92
CA GLY A 80 -14.13 0.64 -5.59
C GLY A 80 -13.62 -0.38 -4.56
N ASP A 81 -13.75 -0.01 -3.28
CA ASP A 81 -13.54 -0.89 -2.13
C ASP A 81 -14.70 -1.87 -2.01
N THR A 82 -14.72 -2.89 -2.88
CA THR A 82 -15.65 -4.01 -2.74
C THR A 82 -15.09 -5.05 -1.78
N GLN A 83 -15.91 -5.46 -0.81
CA GLN A 83 -15.61 -6.65 -0.03
C GLN A 83 -15.47 -7.83 -0.98
N ARG A 84 -14.39 -8.58 -0.83
CA ARG A 84 -14.14 -9.83 -1.55
C ARG A 84 -13.88 -10.89 -0.50
N GLU A 85 -14.44 -12.09 -0.69
CA GLU A 85 -14.02 -13.24 0.11
C GLU A 85 -12.50 -13.36 0.10
N GLY A 86 -11.90 -13.89 1.17
CA GLY A 86 -10.44 -14.05 1.28
C GLY A 86 -9.61 -12.77 1.46
N LEU A 87 -10.20 -11.56 1.35
CA LEU A 87 -9.53 -10.28 1.63
C LEU A 87 -10.18 -9.57 2.82
N VAL A 88 -9.37 -9.23 3.83
CA VAL A 88 -9.84 -8.42 4.96
C VAL A 88 -10.00 -6.98 4.48
N GLN A 89 -11.20 -6.42 4.71
CA GLN A 89 -11.52 -5.06 4.32
C GLN A 89 -10.57 -4.07 5.02
N ARG A 90 -9.94 -3.22 4.21
CA ARG A 90 -9.08 -2.15 4.72
C ARG A 90 -9.92 -0.92 5.03
N ILE A 91 -9.56 -0.23 6.11
CA ILE A 91 -10.14 1.06 6.49
C ILE A 91 -9.00 2.05 6.75
N LYS A 92 -9.28 3.33 6.53
CA LYS A 92 -8.28 4.40 6.61
C LYS A 92 -8.80 5.53 7.49
N PRO A 93 -8.72 5.40 8.82
CA PRO A 93 -9.34 6.37 9.74
C PRO A 93 -8.82 7.80 9.58
N PHE A 94 -7.60 7.99 9.07
CA PHE A 94 -6.98 9.29 8.89
C PHE A 94 -7.10 9.85 7.46
N MET A 95 -7.87 9.22 6.56
CA MET A 95 -7.92 9.60 5.15
C MET A 95 -8.36 11.05 4.87
N TYR A 96 -8.96 11.73 5.85
CA TYR A 96 -9.35 13.13 5.74
C TYR A 96 -8.53 14.08 6.62
N ILE A 97 -7.49 13.57 7.30
CA ILE A 97 -6.63 14.34 8.20
C ILE A 97 -5.27 14.56 7.53
N PRO A 98 -4.78 15.81 7.40
CA PRO A 98 -3.46 16.11 6.85
C PRO A 98 -2.30 15.43 7.58
N GLU A 99 -1.25 15.05 6.84
CA GLU A 99 -0.03 14.43 7.41
C GLU A 99 0.56 15.27 8.55
N ARG A 100 0.59 16.60 8.38
CA ARG A 100 1.11 17.53 9.41
C ARG A 100 0.32 17.49 10.71
N GLU A 101 -0.99 17.24 10.65
CA GLU A 101 -1.86 17.20 11.83
C GLU A 101 -1.72 15.87 12.57
N VAL A 102 -1.64 14.76 11.81
CA VAL A 102 -1.31 13.44 12.36
C VAL A 102 0.08 13.48 13.04
N ALA A 103 1.06 14.08 12.37
CA ALA A 103 2.41 14.23 12.90
C ALA A 103 2.44 15.11 14.16
N LEU A 104 1.74 16.25 14.16
CA LEU A 104 1.65 17.13 15.34
C LEU A 104 1.02 16.40 16.53
N TYR A 105 -0.08 15.68 16.30
CA TYR A 105 -0.72 14.89 17.35
C TYR A 105 0.23 13.83 17.92
N ALA A 106 0.96 13.11 17.06
CA ALA A 106 1.95 12.12 17.49
C ALA A 106 3.06 12.75 18.35
N HIS A 107 3.61 13.90 17.97
CA HIS A 107 4.65 14.59 18.74
C HIS A 107 4.19 15.03 20.13
N LEU A 108 2.91 15.39 20.27
CA LEU A 108 2.37 15.90 21.53
C LEU A 108 1.87 14.79 22.47
N HIS A 109 1.43 13.65 21.92
CA HIS A 109 0.65 12.66 22.67
C HIS A 109 1.16 11.22 22.55
N VAL A 110 2.12 10.93 21.69
CA VAL A 110 2.60 9.56 21.45
C VAL A 110 4.08 9.46 21.81
N GLU A 111 4.39 8.64 22.80
CA GLU A 111 5.77 8.33 23.17
C GLU A 111 6.33 7.21 22.28
N GLY A 112 7.62 7.32 21.92
CA GLY A 112 8.37 6.22 21.28
C GLY A 112 8.02 5.92 19.81
N PHE A 113 7.38 6.85 19.08
CA PHE A 113 7.20 6.67 17.64
C PHE A 113 8.51 6.86 16.87
N LEU A 114 8.69 6.13 15.77
CA LEU A 114 9.86 6.24 14.91
C LEU A 114 9.65 7.33 13.86
N ALA A 115 10.48 8.37 13.88
CA ALA A 115 10.49 9.44 12.87
C ALA A 115 11.42 9.16 11.66
N GLY A 116 12.17 8.06 11.71
CA GLY A 116 13.11 7.69 10.65
C GLY A 116 12.42 7.29 9.34
N SER A 117 13.07 7.60 8.21
CA SER A 117 12.64 7.16 6.89
C SER A 117 13.31 5.85 6.49
N CYS A 118 12.68 5.10 5.58
CA CYS A 118 13.26 3.89 5.01
C CYS A 118 14.46 4.24 4.11
N PRO A 119 15.63 3.57 4.24
CA PRO A 119 16.81 3.86 3.42
C PRO A 119 16.57 3.62 1.92
N TYR A 120 15.65 2.74 1.56
CA TYR A 120 15.33 2.39 0.18
C TYR A 120 14.20 3.22 -0.45
N ALA A 121 13.64 4.20 0.28
CA ALA A 121 12.51 4.99 -0.22
C ALA A 121 12.90 6.10 -1.22
N HIS A 122 14.19 6.33 -1.44
CA HIS A 122 14.70 7.46 -2.23
C HIS A 122 14.37 7.38 -3.72
N ASN A 123 14.27 6.17 -4.29
CA ASN A 123 13.96 5.96 -5.72
C ASN A 123 12.45 5.93 -6.04
N ALA A 124 11.59 6.20 -5.07
CA ALA A 124 10.15 6.04 -5.25
C ALA A 124 9.52 7.26 -5.92
N LEU A 125 8.79 7.06 -7.02
CA LEU A 125 7.91 8.07 -7.66
C LEU A 125 7.03 8.84 -6.66
N ARG A 126 6.67 8.19 -5.54
CA ARG A 126 5.88 8.83 -4.48
C ARG A 126 6.59 10.03 -3.87
N ALA A 127 7.92 10.04 -3.77
CA ALA A 127 8.68 11.18 -3.27
C ALA A 127 8.52 12.39 -4.19
N ASP A 128 8.64 12.20 -5.51
CA ASP A 128 8.43 13.27 -6.51
C ASP A 128 7.00 13.82 -6.45
N VAL A 129 6.01 12.93 -6.39
CA VAL A 129 4.60 13.31 -6.29
C VAL A 129 4.31 14.05 -4.99
N ARG A 130 4.91 13.64 -3.87
CA ARG A 130 4.80 14.36 -2.59
C ARG A 130 5.34 15.78 -2.72
N ASN A 131 6.52 15.96 -3.31
CA ASN A 131 7.13 17.28 -3.48
C ASN A 131 6.27 18.19 -4.37
N LEU A 132 5.80 17.67 -5.51
CA LEU A 132 4.90 18.40 -6.41
C LEU A 132 3.60 18.80 -5.70
N LEU A 133 2.98 17.86 -4.98
CA LEU A 133 1.74 18.13 -4.26
C LEU A 133 1.93 19.13 -3.13
N ASN A 134 3.06 19.07 -2.42
CA ASN A 134 3.38 20.01 -1.35
C ASN A 134 3.56 21.44 -1.86
N ASP A 135 4.31 21.63 -2.96
CA ASP A 135 4.47 22.95 -3.59
C ASP A 135 3.13 23.51 -4.09
N PHE A 136 2.36 22.68 -4.81
CA PHE A 136 1.10 23.15 -5.38
C PHE A 136 0.08 23.46 -4.31
N ALA A 137 -0.07 22.58 -3.32
CA ALA A 137 -1.07 22.73 -2.28
C ALA A 137 -0.70 23.81 -1.24
N TRP A 138 0.55 24.29 -1.21
CA TRP A 138 0.91 25.50 -0.49
C TRP A 138 0.16 26.72 -1.06
N ARG A 139 0.08 26.84 -2.39
CA ARG A 139 -0.63 27.91 -3.09
C ARG A 139 -2.13 27.63 -3.20
N HIS A 140 -2.53 26.36 -3.16
CA HIS A 140 -3.91 25.90 -3.34
C HIS A 140 -4.30 24.89 -2.24
N PRO A 141 -4.65 25.34 -1.03
CA PRO A 141 -4.81 24.47 0.15
C PRO A 141 -5.81 23.32 -0.02
N SER A 142 -6.87 23.54 -0.81
CA SER A 142 -7.92 22.54 -1.04
C SER A 142 -7.51 21.38 -1.94
N THR A 143 -6.36 21.45 -2.63
CA THR A 143 -5.96 20.45 -3.65
C THR A 143 -5.96 19.03 -3.13
N ARG A 144 -5.50 18.79 -1.90
CA ARG A 144 -5.46 17.44 -1.32
C ARG A 144 -6.87 16.86 -1.16
N HIS A 145 -7.79 17.63 -0.58
CA HIS A 145 -9.19 17.23 -0.45
C HIS A 145 -9.85 17.03 -1.81
N SER A 146 -9.59 17.90 -2.78
CA SER A 146 -10.11 17.76 -4.14
C SER A 146 -9.65 16.47 -4.82
N LEU A 147 -8.38 16.08 -4.62
CA LEU A 147 -7.85 14.82 -5.16
C LEU A 147 -8.47 13.60 -4.47
N VAL A 148 -8.62 13.61 -3.14
CA VAL A 148 -9.28 12.50 -2.43
C VAL A 148 -10.73 12.37 -2.89
N ARG A 149 -11.47 13.49 -2.96
CA ARG A 149 -12.85 13.49 -3.46
C ARG A 149 -12.94 12.95 -4.90
N LEU A 150 -12.02 13.35 -5.78
CA LEU A 150 -11.95 12.80 -7.14
C LEU A 150 -11.75 11.29 -7.12
N GLY A 151 -10.86 10.78 -6.25
CA GLY A 151 -10.65 9.35 -6.07
C GLY A 151 -11.92 8.62 -5.64
N GLU A 152 -12.65 9.17 -4.66
CA GLU A 152 -13.92 8.61 -4.19
C GLU A 152 -14.97 8.58 -5.31
N GLU A 153 -15.16 9.68 -6.03
CA GLU A 153 -16.11 9.79 -7.15
C GLU A 153 -15.78 8.79 -8.27
N LEU A 154 -14.51 8.68 -8.67
CA LEU A 154 -14.08 7.72 -9.70
C LEU A 154 -14.30 6.28 -9.23
N SER A 155 -13.98 5.98 -7.97
CA SER A 155 -14.15 4.64 -7.39
C SER A 155 -15.64 4.22 -7.32
N SER A 156 -16.54 5.19 -7.17
CA SER A 156 -18.00 4.96 -7.16
C SER A 156 -18.56 4.57 -8.53
N THR A 157 -17.84 4.91 -9.61
CA THR A 157 -18.19 4.56 -11.00
C THR A 157 -17.81 3.11 -11.33
N SER A 158 -17.41 2.33 -10.29
CA SER A 158 -16.95 0.94 -10.32
C SER A 158 -17.31 0.17 -11.59
N ILE A 159 -16.32 0.04 -12.49
CA ILE A 159 -16.40 -0.89 -13.60
C ILE A 159 -16.31 -2.29 -12.99
N LYS A 160 -17.46 -2.98 -12.86
CA LYS A 160 -17.47 -4.39 -12.46
C LYS A 160 -16.74 -5.19 -13.53
N SER A 161 -15.50 -5.57 -13.27
CA SER A 161 -14.87 -6.65 -14.01
C SER A 161 -15.64 -7.92 -13.66
N GLY A 162 -16.50 -8.40 -14.55
CA GLY A 162 -17.28 -9.65 -14.39
C GLY A 162 -16.43 -10.92 -14.44
N LEU A 163 -15.21 -10.86 -13.91
CA LEU A 163 -14.29 -11.98 -13.82
C LEU A 163 -14.57 -12.72 -12.52
N GLU A 164 -14.96 -13.99 -12.65
CA GLU A 164 -15.05 -14.94 -11.54
C GLU A 164 -13.74 -14.95 -10.72
N PRO A 165 -13.82 -15.02 -9.38
CA PRO A 165 -12.64 -15.04 -8.53
C PRO A 165 -11.81 -16.29 -8.83
N ARG A 166 -10.57 -16.09 -9.26
CA ARG A 166 -9.58 -17.17 -9.39
C ARG A 166 -8.63 -17.14 -8.19
N PHE A 167 -8.00 -18.27 -7.92
CA PHE A 167 -7.06 -18.42 -6.82
C PHE A 167 -5.67 -18.71 -7.36
N CYS A 168 -4.66 -18.17 -6.71
CA CYS A 168 -3.27 -18.45 -7.04
C CYS A 168 -2.96 -19.93 -6.75
N PRO A 169 -2.45 -20.70 -7.73
CA PRO A 169 -2.12 -22.11 -7.49
C PRO A 169 -0.98 -22.29 -6.47
N GLU A 170 -0.11 -21.29 -6.33
CA GLU A 170 1.07 -21.34 -5.43
C GLU A 170 0.74 -21.01 -3.98
N CYS A 171 -0.22 -20.12 -3.73
CA CYS A 171 -0.47 -19.61 -2.37
C CYS A 171 -1.93 -19.55 -1.94
N GLY A 172 -2.87 -19.87 -2.82
CA GLY A 172 -4.30 -19.82 -2.53
C GLY A 172 -4.89 -18.42 -2.33
N GLU A 173 -4.12 -17.35 -2.54
CA GLU A 173 -4.65 -15.97 -2.49
C GLU A 173 -5.48 -15.66 -3.74
N ILE A 174 -6.50 -14.82 -3.60
CA ILE A 174 -7.38 -14.45 -4.72
C ILE A 174 -6.66 -13.54 -5.69
N CYS A 175 -6.61 -13.96 -6.95
CA CYS A 175 -6.02 -13.22 -8.05
C CYS A 175 -6.59 -13.70 -9.39
N GLY A 176 -5.94 -13.36 -10.51
CA GLY A 176 -6.32 -13.88 -11.84
C GLY A 176 -5.62 -15.21 -12.17
N GLU A 177 -4.30 -15.26 -11.99
CA GLU A 177 -3.44 -16.41 -12.32
C GLU A 177 -2.42 -16.64 -11.21
N ILE A 178 -1.11 -16.53 -11.49
CA ILE A 178 -0.09 -16.45 -10.46
C ILE A 178 -0.08 -15.03 -9.89
N CYS A 179 -0.28 -14.90 -8.58
CA CYS A 179 -0.33 -13.57 -7.96
C CYS A 179 1.03 -12.87 -8.04
N ARG A 180 1.04 -11.53 -8.08
CA ARG A 180 2.29 -10.74 -8.16
C ARG A 180 3.24 -11.04 -7.01
N SER A 181 2.74 -11.39 -5.83
CA SER A 181 3.58 -11.79 -4.70
C SER A 181 4.37 -13.07 -5.01
N CYS A 182 3.74 -14.10 -5.58
CA CYS A 182 4.42 -15.34 -5.94
C CYS A 182 5.38 -15.14 -7.13
N GLN A 183 5.01 -14.30 -8.10
CA GLN A 183 5.92 -13.90 -9.18
C GLN A 183 7.20 -13.25 -8.61
N ILE A 184 7.06 -12.27 -7.70
CA ILE A 184 8.21 -11.63 -7.06
C ILE A 184 9.05 -12.66 -6.28
N LEU A 185 8.42 -13.57 -5.54
CA LEU A 185 9.16 -14.61 -4.80
C LEU A 185 9.89 -15.56 -5.75
N SER A 186 9.33 -15.88 -6.92
CA SER A 186 10.06 -16.64 -7.94
C SER A 186 11.19 -15.84 -8.58
N GLU A 187 11.00 -14.53 -8.80
CA GLU A 187 12.04 -13.62 -9.31
C GLU A 187 13.20 -13.49 -8.31
N VAL A 188 12.95 -13.53 -7.00
CA VAL A 188 13.99 -13.30 -5.99
C VAL A 188 14.63 -14.62 -5.52
N CYS A 189 13.84 -15.67 -5.30
CA CYS A 189 14.32 -16.91 -4.68
C CYS A 189 14.83 -17.96 -5.67
N ARG A 190 14.55 -17.84 -6.98
CA ARG A 190 15.14 -18.74 -8.00
C ARG A 190 16.41 -18.12 -8.56
N ASN A 191 17.53 -18.37 -7.92
CA ASN A 191 18.89 -18.16 -8.45
C ASN A 191 19.87 -19.14 -7.77
N ASP A 192 19.47 -20.41 -7.66
CA ASP A 192 20.38 -21.54 -7.44
C ASP A 192 20.55 -22.30 -8.77
N GLU A 193 21.11 -21.63 -9.78
CA GLU A 193 21.79 -22.26 -10.94
C GLU A 193 23.01 -21.40 -11.34
#